data_AF-A0ABD4KEP9-F1
#
_entry.id   AF-A0ABD4KEP9-F1
#
_cell.length_a   1.000
_cell.length_b   1.000
_cell.length_c   1.000
_cell.angle_alpha   90.00
_cell.angle_beta   90.00
_cell.angle_gamma   90.00
#
_symmetry.space_group_name_H-M   'P 1'
#
loop_
_entity.id
_entity.type
_entity.pdbx_description
1 polymer ?
#
loop_
_entity_poly.entity_id
_entity_poly.type
_entity_poly.pdbx_seq_one_letter_code
_entity_poly.pdbx_strand_id
1 'polypeptide(L)'
;MKLASMTKGISASSNKAWGYLKETYHRYKAAAALLAVLVAAPSIANAAGTDLLATGKDDVVSTFGQDSLVMMCVIIAEIIVSIGMYIKTKNLMVLMGLAVVIIFTTVGFSFVS
;
A
#
# COMPACT_ATOMS: atom_id res chain seq x y z
N MET A 1 -33.84 20.51 58.44
CA MET A 1 -32.57 19.73 58.34
C MET A 1 -32.45 18.89 57.06
N LYS A 2 -33.55 18.35 56.49
CA LYS A 2 -33.55 17.47 55.30
C LYS A 2 -33.18 18.14 53.95
N LEU A 3 -33.44 19.45 53.81
CA LEU A 3 -33.14 20.19 52.57
C LEU A 3 -31.63 20.48 52.38
N ALA A 4 -30.90 20.69 53.47
CA ALA A 4 -29.45 20.98 53.43
C ALA A 4 -28.59 19.73 53.13
N SER A 5 -29.08 18.53 53.45
CA SER A 5 -28.41 17.27 53.09
C SER A 5 -28.64 16.90 51.63
N MET A 6 -29.83 17.19 51.08
CA MET A 6 -30.15 16.98 49.67
C MET A 6 -29.33 17.89 48.74
N THR A 7 -29.16 19.17 49.09
CA THR A 7 -28.34 20.10 48.30
C THR A 7 -26.85 19.75 48.31
N LYS A 8 -26.31 19.27 49.45
CA LYS A 8 -24.95 18.71 49.51
C LYS A 8 -24.79 17.46 48.65
N GLY A 9 -25.78 16.58 48.61
CA GLY A 9 -25.77 15.36 47.78
C GLY A 9 -25.78 15.66 46.28
N ILE A 10 -26.58 16.64 45.84
CA ILE A 10 -26.65 17.09 44.45
C ILE A 10 -25.33 17.77 44.03
N SER A 11 -24.77 18.63 44.88
CA SER A 11 -23.49 19.31 44.62
C SER A 11 -22.30 18.32 44.57
N ALA A 12 -22.27 17.34 45.47
CA ALA A 12 -21.25 16.29 45.48
C ALA A 12 -21.33 15.34 44.27
N SER A 13 -22.54 15.07 43.76
CA SER A 13 -22.77 14.27 42.55
C SER A 13 -22.29 14.99 41.28
N SER A 14 -22.61 16.29 41.16
CA SER A 14 -22.18 17.11 40.04
C SER A 14 -20.66 17.17 39.93
N ASN A 15 -19.95 17.43 41.04
CA ASN A 15 -18.48 17.51 41.02
C ASN A 15 -17.80 16.20 40.60
N LYS A 16 -18.39 15.03 40.90
CA LYS A 16 -17.89 13.74 40.42
C LYS A 16 -18.19 13.53 38.94
N ALA A 17 -19.39 13.89 38.48
CA ALA A 17 -19.76 13.82 37.07
C ALA A 17 -18.84 14.68 36.18
N TRP A 18 -18.49 15.89 36.64
CA TRP A 18 -17.49 16.74 35.98
C TRP A 18 -16.09 16.11 35.92
N GLY A 19 -15.69 15.37 36.97
CA GLY A 19 -14.45 14.60 36.97
C GLY A 19 -14.43 13.51 35.89
N TYR A 20 -15.50 12.72 35.77
CA TYR A 20 -15.62 11.68 34.76
C TYR A 20 -15.61 12.25 33.33
N LEU A 21 -16.32 13.36 33.08
CA LEU A 21 -16.33 14.02 31.78
C LEU A 21 -14.95 14.56 31.39
N LYS A 22 -14.19 15.06 32.36
CA LYS A 22 -12.83 15.56 32.12
C LYS A 22 -11.87 14.43 31.77
N GLU A 23 -11.92 13.31 32.49
CA GLU A 23 -11.12 12.12 32.16
C GLU A 23 -11.49 11.55 30.78
N THR A 24 -12.77 11.43 30.45
CA THR A 24 -13.19 10.90 29.14
C THR A 24 -12.79 11.82 27.99
N TYR A 25 -12.84 13.14 28.19
CA TYR A 25 -12.35 14.13 27.21
C TYR A 25 -10.83 14.01 26.97
N HIS A 26 -10.04 13.86 28.03
CA HIS A 26 -8.59 13.66 27.89
C HIS A 26 -8.25 12.34 27.19
N ARG A 27 -8.98 11.26 27.50
CA ARG A 27 -8.83 9.96 26.83
C ARG A 27 -9.19 10.02 25.35
N TYR A 28 -10.27 10.72 25.01
CA TYR A 28 -10.67 10.93 23.61
C TYR A 28 -9.61 11.72 22.84
N LYS A 29 -9.08 12.81 23.41
CA LYS A 29 -8.01 13.59 22.76
C LYS A 29 -6.71 12.80 22.60
N ALA A 30 -6.34 11.98 23.59
CA ALA A 30 -5.17 11.11 23.50
C ALA A 30 -5.36 10.04 22.40
N ALA A 31 -6.54 9.43 22.33
CA ALA A 31 -6.88 8.47 21.28
C ALA A 31 -6.89 9.12 19.88
N ALA A 32 -7.46 10.31 19.76
CA ALA A 32 -7.47 11.06 18.50
C ALA A 32 -6.05 11.47 18.06
N ALA A 33 -5.19 11.87 18.99
CA ALA A 33 -3.80 12.19 18.70
C ALA A 33 -3.00 10.94 18.26
N LEU A 34 -3.21 9.80 18.93
CA LEU A 34 -2.60 8.52 18.53
C LEU A 34 -3.05 8.09 17.14
N LEU A 35 -4.34 8.22 16.81
CA LEU A 35 -4.86 7.94 15.48
C LEU A 35 -4.27 8.89 14.43
N ALA A 36 -4.15 10.18 14.73
CA ALA A 36 -3.52 11.14 13.83
C ALA A 36 -2.05 10.81 13.57
N VAL A 37 -1.30 10.40 14.59
CA VAL A 37 0.09 9.94 14.45
C VAL A 37 0.16 8.66 13.63
N LEU A 38 -0.74 7.69 13.85
CA LEU A 38 -0.76 6.45 13.09
C LEU A 38 -1.05 6.68 11.60
N VAL A 39 -1.96 7.62 11.28
CA VAL A 39 -2.29 8.00 9.90
C VAL A 39 -1.17 8.81 9.25
N ALA A 40 -0.45 9.64 10.01
CA ALA A 40 0.66 10.45 9.51
C ALA A 40 2.01 9.70 9.53
N ALA A 41 2.13 8.56 10.21
CA ALA A 41 3.37 7.79 10.29
C ALA A 41 3.95 7.41 8.90
N PRO A 42 3.15 6.98 7.90
CA PRO A 42 3.67 6.66 6.58
C PRO A 42 4.22 7.90 5.86
N SER A 43 3.55 9.05 5.99
CA SER A 43 4.00 10.29 5.33
C SER A 43 5.25 10.89 5.99
N ILE A 44 5.41 10.74 7.31
CA ILE A 44 6.63 11.13 8.02
C ILE A 44 7.80 10.19 7.67
N ALA A 45 7.55 8.90 7.49
CA ALA A 45 8.56 7.94 7.06
C ALA A 45 9.07 8.22 5.63
N ASN A 46 8.18 8.63 4.72
CA ASN A 46 8.53 9.04 3.35
C ASN A 46 9.21 10.42 3.27
N ALA A 47 9.15 11.24 4.33
CA ALA A 47 9.79 12.55 4.39
C ALA A 47 11.25 12.51 4.89
N ALA A 48 11.72 11.34 5.35
CA ALA A 48 13.08 11.14 5.86
C ALA A 48 14.09 10.90 4.71
N GLY A 49 14.29 11.91 3.86
CA GLY A 49 15.46 12.01 2.97
C GLY A 49 15.53 11.07 1.75
N THR A 50 14.45 10.37 1.42
CA THR A 50 14.34 9.59 0.17
C THR A 50 14.21 10.51 -1.04
N ASP A 51 15.01 10.26 -2.09
CA ASP A 51 14.95 10.98 -3.36
C ASP A 51 13.52 10.94 -3.92
N LEU A 52 12.95 12.12 -4.20
CA LEU A 52 11.58 12.25 -4.69
C LEU A 52 11.37 11.56 -6.05
N LEU A 53 12.44 11.42 -6.85
CA LEU A 53 12.40 10.70 -8.12
C LEU A 53 12.58 9.18 -7.97
N ALA A 54 12.99 8.68 -6.79
CA ALA A 54 13.12 7.24 -6.56
C ALA A 54 11.77 6.54 -6.65
N THR A 55 10.69 7.17 -6.14
CA THR A 55 9.33 6.64 -6.26
C THR A 55 8.90 6.44 -7.72
N GLY A 56 9.29 7.35 -8.63
CA GLY A 56 8.98 7.21 -10.05
C GLY A 56 9.67 6.01 -10.70
N LYS A 57 10.91 5.68 -10.29
CA LYS A 57 11.60 4.47 -10.73
C LYS A 57 10.87 3.22 -10.22
N ASP A 58 10.51 3.19 -8.94
CA ASP A 58 9.84 2.04 -8.33
C ASP A 58 8.46 1.77 -8.94
N ASP A 59 7.71 2.82 -9.28
CA ASP A 59 6.42 2.72 -9.97
C ASP A 59 6.57 2.14 -11.39
N VAL A 60 7.63 2.52 -12.12
CA VAL A 60 7.93 1.96 -13.45
C VAL A 60 8.34 0.50 -13.35
N VAL A 61 9.18 0.13 -12.38
CA VAL A 61 9.60 -1.26 -12.16
C VAL A 61 8.42 -2.14 -11.75
N SER A 62 7.51 -1.64 -10.92
CA SER A 62 6.30 -2.39 -10.56
C SER A 62 5.33 -2.57 -11.74
N THR A 63 5.24 -1.57 -12.62
CA THR A 63 4.33 -1.60 -13.77
C THR A 63 4.88 -2.36 -14.98
N PHE A 64 6.19 -2.35 -15.19
CA PHE A 64 6.80 -2.95 -16.39
C PHE A 64 7.81 -4.05 -16.08
N GLY A 65 8.09 -4.35 -14.82
CA GLY A 65 9.08 -5.35 -14.40
C GLY A 65 8.68 -6.81 -14.69
N GLN A 66 9.58 -7.72 -14.33
CA GLN A 66 9.48 -9.15 -14.68
C GLN A 66 8.17 -9.82 -14.22
N ASP A 67 7.68 -9.47 -13.03
CA ASP A 67 6.46 -10.07 -12.46
C ASP A 67 5.20 -9.21 -12.71
N SER A 68 5.27 -8.26 -13.65
CA SER A 68 4.13 -7.40 -13.99
C SER A 68 3.11 -8.08 -14.92
N LEU A 69 1.86 -7.62 -14.85
CA LEU A 69 0.81 -7.87 -15.84
C LEU A 69 1.32 -7.59 -17.26
N VAL A 70 2.00 -6.47 -17.48
CA VAL A 70 2.46 -6.08 -18.84
C VAL A 70 3.37 -7.17 -19.40
N MET A 71 4.29 -7.66 -18.57
CA MET A 71 5.21 -8.73 -18.93
C MET A 71 4.48 -10.06 -19.20
N MET A 72 3.50 -10.41 -18.35
CA MET A 72 2.63 -11.57 -18.58
C MET A 72 1.90 -11.49 -19.93
N CYS A 73 1.33 -10.33 -20.28
CA CYS A 73 0.65 -10.13 -21.56
C CYS A 73 1.60 -10.31 -22.76
N VAL A 74 2.83 -9.80 -22.68
CA VAL A 74 3.84 -9.95 -23.74
C VAL A 74 4.16 -11.43 -23.97
N ILE A 75 4.40 -12.20 -22.90
CA ILE A 75 4.70 -13.64 -23.01
C ILE A 75 3.50 -14.42 -23.58
N ILE A 76 2.28 -14.12 -23.14
CA ILE A 76 1.08 -14.79 -23.68
C ILE A 76 0.90 -14.48 -25.17
N ALA A 77 1.09 -13.23 -25.59
CA ALA A 77 1.00 -12.84 -26.98
C ALA A 77 2.04 -13.58 -27.84
N GLU A 78 3.29 -13.69 -27.36
CA GLU A 78 4.35 -14.40 -28.07
C GLU A 78 4.05 -15.90 -28.23
N ILE A 79 3.48 -16.55 -27.20
CA ILE A 79 3.05 -17.95 -27.28
C ILE A 79 1.98 -18.12 -28.37
N ILE A 80 0.98 -17.24 -28.41
CA ILE A 80 -0.11 -17.31 -29.39
C ILE A 80 0.45 -17.14 -30.82
N VAL A 81 1.33 -16.15 -31.04
CA VAL A 81 1.96 -15.90 -32.34
C VAL A 81 2.85 -17.08 -32.75
N SER A 82 3.68 -17.58 -31.83
CA SER A 82 4.57 -18.73 -32.05
C SER A 82 3.78 -19.97 -32.48
N ILE A 83 2.71 -20.31 -31.76
CA ILE A 83 1.86 -21.48 -32.08
C ILE A 83 1.13 -21.25 -33.41
N GLY A 84 0.53 -20.07 -33.60
CA GLY A 84 -0.20 -19.75 -34.83
C GLY A 84 0.67 -19.83 -36.07
N MET A 85 1.90 -19.30 -36.00
CA MET A 85 2.86 -19.35 -37.10
C MET A 85 3.46 -20.74 -37.28
N TYR A 86 3.68 -21.52 -36.21
CA TYR A 86 4.07 -22.92 -36.30
C TYR A 86 3.02 -23.76 -37.04
N ILE A 87 1.72 -23.55 -36.79
CA ILE A 87 0.66 -24.29 -37.48
C ILE A 87 0.73 -24.04 -39.00
N LYS A 88 0.97 -22.79 -39.43
CA LYS A 88 1.01 -22.42 -40.85
C LYS A 88 2.29 -22.85 -41.56
N THR A 89 3.44 -22.72 -40.90
CA THR A 89 4.75 -22.94 -41.53
C THR A 89 5.30 -24.34 -41.28
N LYS A 90 4.82 -25.03 -40.24
CA LYS A 90 5.35 -26.30 -39.71
C LYS A 90 6.85 -26.26 -39.40
N ASN A 91 7.41 -25.06 -39.24
CA ASN A 91 8.83 -24.87 -38.96
C ASN A 91 9.06 -24.70 -37.45
N LEU A 92 9.85 -25.62 -36.87
CA LEU A 92 10.18 -25.60 -35.46
C LEU A 92 11.05 -24.40 -35.04
N MET A 93 11.79 -23.78 -35.97
CA MET A 93 12.57 -22.56 -35.69
C MET A 93 11.69 -21.40 -35.22
N VAL A 94 10.40 -21.39 -35.56
CA VAL A 94 9.47 -20.35 -35.10
C VAL A 94 9.28 -20.39 -33.59
N LEU A 95 9.30 -21.59 -32.98
CA LEU A 95 9.19 -21.76 -31.53
C LEU A 95 10.46 -21.32 -30.78
N MET A 96 11.60 -21.24 -31.47
CA MET A 96 12.83 -20.68 -30.88
C MET A 96 12.67 -19.18 -30.58
N GLY A 97 11.77 -18.48 -31.27
CA GLY A 97 11.43 -17.08 -30.96
C GLY A 97 10.98 -16.90 -29.51
N LEU A 98 10.13 -17.80 -29.02
CA LEU A 98 9.69 -17.83 -27.63
C LEU A 98 10.88 -17.89 -26.65
N ALA A 99 11.83 -18.81 -26.88
CA ALA A 99 12.99 -18.96 -26.01
C ALA A 99 13.87 -17.69 -26.00
N VAL A 100 14.03 -17.06 -27.16
CA VAL A 100 14.77 -15.80 -27.29
C VAL A 100 14.07 -14.68 -26.52
N VAL A 101 12.75 -14.55 -26.64
CA VAL A 101 11.98 -13.52 -25.92
C VAL A 101 12.07 -13.69 -24.40
N ILE A 102 11.98 -14.93 -23.90
CA ILE A 102 12.13 -15.21 -22.46
C ILE A 102 13.52 -14.79 -21.98
N ILE A 103 14.60 -15.23 -22.63
CA ILE A 103 15.96 -14.88 -22.22
C ILE A 103 16.20 -13.36 -22.33
N PHE A 104 15.76 -12.75 -23.43
CA PHE A 104 15.92 -11.31 -23.66
C PHE A 104 15.24 -10.49 -22.56
N THR A 105 14.03 -10.85 -22.18
CA THR A 105 13.29 -10.13 -21.13
C THR A 105 13.90 -10.37 -19.75
N THR A 106 14.24 -11.60 -19.38
CA THR A 106 14.91 -11.90 -18.10
C THR A 106 16.24 -11.14 -17.96
N VAL A 107 17.08 -11.18 -19.01
CA VAL A 107 18.38 -10.46 -18.99
C VAL A 107 18.17 -8.94 -19.08
N GLY A 108 17.20 -8.48 -19.87
CA GLY A 108 16.87 -7.06 -20.00
C GLY A 108 16.45 -6.43 -18.67
N PHE A 109 15.64 -7.12 -17.88
CA PHE A 109 15.24 -6.63 -16.55
C PHE A 109 16.38 -6.64 -15.53
N SER A 110 17.39 -7.50 -15.69
CA SER A 110 18.59 -7.50 -14.84
C SER A 110 19.41 -6.20 -14.92
N PHE A 111 19.21 -5.37 -15.95
CA PHE A 111 19.90 -4.08 -16.09
C PHE A 111 19.11 -2.90 -15.50
N VAL A 112 17.83 -3.08 -15.22
CA VAL A 112 16.91 -2.03 -14.75
C VAL A 112 16.56 -2.20 -13.27
N SER A 113 16.68 -3.43 -12.74
CA SER A 113 16.51 -3.76 -11.31
C SER A 113 17.50 -3.00 -10.43
#